data_AF-A0A1B0GF09-F1
#
_entry.id   AF-A0A1B0GF09-F1
#
_cell.length_a   1.000
_cell.length_b   1.000
_cell.length_c   1.000
_cell.angle_alpha   90.00
_cell.angle_beta   90.00
_cell.angle_gamma   90.00
#
_symmetry.space_group_name_H-M   'P 1'
#
loop_
_entity.id
_entity.type
_entity.pdbx_description
1 polymer ?
#
loop_
_entity_poly.entity_id
_entity_poly.type
_entity_poly.pdbx_seq_one_letter_code
_entity_poly.pdbx_strand_id
1 'polypeptide(L)'
;MNAENTLSVTNGDAVKKPFLIGVAGGTASGKSTVCKKIMKELGQTDMDHTQRQVVTISQDSFYRELTATEKAKAFQGLYNFDHPDAFDEQLMYETLQAVLKGNKVEIPSYDYRTNSLDYENKLTIYPADVVLFEGILVFYFPKIRDLFHMKLFVDTDSDTRLARRVPRDINERGRDLDAVLTQYMTFTKKFADVIIPRGADNTVAIDLIVHHIGEILRPGGCSANNTGAFSANHNNAATTCTTTTITTSITTTTTTTTTTTTTTTSPSAKTNNTTSAMIREH
;
A
#
# COMPACT_ATOMS: atom_id res chain seq x y z
N MET A 1 18.58 -49.62 -37.62
CA MET A 1 17.62 -48.57 -37.21
C MET A 1 17.14 -48.94 -35.82
N ASN A 2 17.46 -48.12 -34.83
CA ASN A 2 16.78 -47.94 -33.54
C ASN A 2 17.63 -46.91 -32.78
N ALA A 3 17.28 -45.64 -32.91
CA ALA A 3 17.85 -44.57 -32.11
C ALA A 3 16.93 -44.36 -30.90
N GLU A 4 17.44 -44.65 -29.71
CA GLU A 4 16.79 -44.33 -28.45
C GLU A 4 16.79 -42.81 -28.27
N ASN A 5 15.61 -42.21 -28.41
CA ASN A 5 15.40 -40.80 -28.16
C ASN A 5 15.28 -40.58 -26.65
N THR A 6 16.39 -40.20 -26.01
CA THR A 6 16.43 -39.80 -24.61
C THR A 6 15.75 -38.43 -24.49
N LEU A 7 14.51 -38.41 -24.02
CA LEU A 7 13.79 -37.19 -23.66
C LEU A 7 14.46 -36.60 -22.41
N SER A 8 15.13 -35.46 -22.58
CA SER A 8 15.59 -34.63 -21.48
C SER A 8 14.37 -34.04 -20.76
N VAL A 9 14.14 -34.52 -19.54
CA VAL A 9 13.20 -33.90 -18.60
C VAL A 9 13.80 -32.55 -18.19
N THR A 10 13.35 -31.46 -18.80
CA THR A 10 13.59 -30.12 -18.26
C THR A 10 12.78 -29.99 -16.98
N ASN A 11 13.46 -29.80 -15.85
CA ASN A 11 12.84 -29.42 -14.59
C ASN A 11 11.93 -28.23 -14.85
N GLY A 12 10.62 -28.42 -14.73
CA GLY A 12 9.66 -27.34 -14.83
C GLY A 12 9.90 -26.35 -13.70
N ASP A 13 10.39 -25.16 -14.03
CA ASP A 13 10.34 -24.01 -13.12
C ASP A 13 8.87 -23.84 -12.72
N ALA A 14 8.55 -24.22 -11.49
CA ALA A 14 7.23 -23.96 -10.93
C ALA A 14 7.03 -22.45 -10.96
N VAL A 15 6.09 -21.98 -11.79
CA VAL A 15 5.76 -20.55 -11.90
C VAL A 15 5.46 -20.04 -10.49
N LYS A 16 6.34 -19.17 -9.98
CA LYS A 16 6.20 -18.61 -8.63
C LYS A 16 4.90 -17.81 -8.60
N LYS A 17 3.96 -18.24 -7.74
CA LYS A 17 2.68 -17.58 -7.59
C LYS A 17 2.89 -16.19 -6.96
N PRO A 18 2.40 -15.10 -7.58
CA PRO A 18 2.58 -13.75 -7.05
C PRO A 18 1.91 -13.56 -5.67
N PHE A 19 2.55 -12.76 -4.82
CA PHE A 19 1.97 -12.33 -3.55
C PHE A 19 1.13 -11.05 -3.75
N LEU A 20 -0.18 -11.23 -3.81
CA LEU A 20 -1.16 -10.16 -3.95
C LEU A 20 -1.48 -9.46 -2.61
N ILE A 21 -1.23 -8.16 -2.54
CA ILE A 21 -1.52 -7.26 -1.40
C ILE A 21 -2.60 -6.28 -1.80
N GLY A 22 -3.70 -6.21 -1.05
CA GLY A 22 -4.74 -5.22 -1.25
C GLY A 22 -4.49 -3.98 -0.39
N VAL A 23 -4.65 -2.79 -0.95
CA VAL A 23 -4.48 -1.50 -0.25
C VAL A 23 -5.76 -0.68 -0.38
N ALA A 24 -6.59 -0.73 0.65
CA ALA A 24 -7.83 0.02 0.72
C ALA A 24 -7.71 1.31 1.54
N GLY A 25 -8.75 2.14 1.51
CA GLY A 25 -8.79 3.41 2.23
C GLY A 25 -9.64 4.46 1.51
N GLY A 26 -10.12 5.44 2.26
CA GLY A 26 -10.94 6.52 1.69
C GLY A 26 -10.26 7.25 0.54
N THR A 27 -11.04 7.90 -0.33
CA THR A 27 -10.48 8.80 -1.33
C THR A 27 -9.55 9.82 -0.67
N ALA A 28 -8.43 10.12 -1.33
CA ALA A 28 -7.39 11.01 -0.82
C ALA A 28 -6.78 10.64 0.57
N SER A 29 -6.92 9.39 1.03
CA SER A 29 -6.23 8.90 2.24
C SER A 29 -4.72 8.70 2.04
N GLY A 30 -4.25 8.69 0.79
CA GLY A 30 -2.83 8.50 0.46
C GLY A 30 -2.44 7.08 0.08
N LYS A 31 -3.39 6.17 -0.22
CA LYS A 31 -3.14 4.81 -0.75
C LYS A 31 -2.11 4.80 -1.88
N SER A 32 -2.39 5.51 -2.97
CA SER A 32 -1.51 5.55 -4.15
C SER A 32 -0.15 6.15 -3.80
N THR A 33 -0.08 7.08 -2.84
CA THR A 33 1.19 7.65 -2.34
C THR A 33 1.99 6.63 -1.51
N VAL A 34 1.33 5.85 -0.66
CA VAL A 34 1.95 4.75 0.09
C VAL A 34 2.50 3.70 -0.88
N CYS A 35 1.72 3.26 -1.87
CA CYS A 35 2.20 2.32 -2.90
C CYS A 35 3.40 2.87 -3.66
N LYS A 36 3.37 4.15 -4.06
CA LYS A 36 4.51 4.81 -4.73
C LYS A 36 5.77 4.84 -3.87
N LYS A 37 5.64 5.10 -2.55
CA LYS A 37 6.78 5.06 -1.62
C LYS A 37 7.37 3.66 -1.49
N ILE A 38 6.52 2.64 -1.31
CA ILE A 38 6.94 1.23 -1.27
C ILE A 38 7.71 0.85 -2.55
N MET A 39 7.14 1.17 -3.72
CA MET A 39 7.78 0.93 -5.02
C MET A 39 9.15 1.61 -5.13
N LYS A 40 9.27 2.85 -4.66
CA LYS A 40 10.51 3.61 -4.67
C LYS A 40 11.56 2.99 -3.75
N GLU A 41 11.21 2.65 -2.53
CA GLU A 41 12.14 2.09 -1.54
C GLU A 41 12.63 0.69 -1.92
N LEU A 42 11.84 -0.06 -2.69
CA LEU A 42 12.23 -1.34 -3.30
C LEU A 42 12.97 -1.21 -4.63
N GLY A 43 13.30 0.03 -5.05
CA GLY A 43 14.03 0.30 -6.30
C GLY A 43 13.26 -0.01 -7.58
N GLN A 44 11.93 -0.17 -7.53
CA GLN A 44 11.12 -0.62 -8.66
C GLN A 44 10.68 0.52 -9.59
N THR A 45 10.76 1.78 -9.14
CA THR A 45 10.30 2.95 -9.90
C THR A 45 11.09 3.17 -11.18
N ASP A 46 12.41 3.02 -11.12
CA ASP A 46 13.32 3.30 -12.25
C ASP A 46 13.61 2.02 -13.07
N MET A 47 13.06 0.88 -12.66
CA MET A 47 13.19 -0.38 -13.40
C MET A 47 12.26 -0.40 -14.61
N ASP A 48 12.76 -1.03 -15.69
CA ASP A 48 11.98 -1.33 -16.87
C ASP A 48 10.71 -2.11 -16.49
N HIS A 49 9.59 -1.70 -17.07
CA HIS A 49 8.28 -2.24 -16.72
C HIS A 49 8.15 -3.76 -16.94
N THR A 50 8.97 -4.33 -17.83
CA THR A 50 8.97 -5.79 -18.09
C THR A 50 9.76 -6.58 -17.05
N GLN A 51 10.60 -5.92 -16.25
CA GLN A 51 11.51 -6.55 -15.28
C GLN A 51 11.12 -6.27 -13.82
N ARG A 52 10.05 -5.51 -13.57
CA ARG A 52 9.62 -5.18 -12.21
C ARG A 52 9.14 -6.44 -11.48
N GLN A 53 9.69 -6.64 -10.29
CA GLN A 53 9.26 -7.70 -9.39
C GLN A 53 8.05 -7.28 -8.55
N VAL A 54 7.85 -5.97 -8.36
CA VAL A 54 6.67 -5.42 -7.71
C VAL A 54 5.92 -4.53 -8.68
N VAL A 55 4.62 -4.69 -8.77
CA VAL A 55 3.74 -3.85 -9.61
C VAL A 55 2.60 -3.29 -8.80
N THR A 56 2.09 -2.12 -9.19
CA THR A 56 0.89 -1.53 -8.61
C THR A 56 -0.22 -1.47 -9.66
N ILE A 57 -1.42 -1.89 -9.27
CA ILE A 57 -2.63 -1.84 -10.08
C ILE A 57 -3.65 -0.99 -9.31
N SER A 58 -4.24 0.01 -9.98
CA SER A 58 -5.28 0.85 -9.37
C SER A 58 -6.66 0.31 -9.71
N GLN A 59 -7.55 0.25 -8.72
CA GLN A 59 -8.97 -0.08 -8.90
C GLN A 59 -9.66 0.89 -9.85
N ASP A 60 -9.20 2.16 -9.90
CA ASP A 60 -9.77 3.17 -10.79
C ASP A 60 -9.56 2.80 -12.29
N SER A 61 -8.64 1.88 -12.62
CA SER A 61 -8.50 1.33 -13.98
C SER A 61 -9.66 0.40 -14.38
N PHE A 62 -10.56 0.07 -13.47
CA PHE A 62 -11.66 -0.87 -13.67
C PHE A 62 -13.03 -0.20 -13.54
N TYR A 63 -13.13 1.12 -13.76
CA TYR A 63 -14.44 1.72 -14.02
C TYR A 63 -15.06 1.07 -15.25
N ARG A 64 -16.35 0.75 -15.17
CA ARG A 64 -17.08 0.21 -16.32
C ARG A 64 -17.36 1.30 -17.34
N GLU A 65 -17.66 0.87 -18.57
CA GLU A 65 -18.22 1.76 -19.57
C GLU A 65 -19.60 2.27 -19.12
N LEU A 66 -19.80 3.58 -19.24
CA LEU A 66 -21.06 4.24 -18.87
C LEU A 66 -22.04 4.25 -20.05
N THR A 67 -23.33 4.08 -19.76
CA THR A 67 -24.38 4.32 -20.75
C THR A 67 -24.47 5.81 -21.10
N ALA A 68 -25.10 6.15 -22.23
CA ALA A 68 -25.26 7.56 -22.64
C ALA A 68 -25.93 8.43 -21.55
N THR A 69 -26.93 7.87 -20.85
CA THR A 69 -27.62 8.57 -19.75
C THR A 69 -26.71 8.77 -18.53
N GLU A 70 -25.88 7.78 -18.21
CA GLU A 70 -24.92 7.88 -17.10
C GLU A 70 -23.78 8.83 -17.42
N LYS A 71 -23.28 8.84 -18.66
CA LYS A 71 -22.29 9.82 -19.13
C LYS A 71 -22.83 11.25 -18.97
N ALA A 72 -24.07 11.51 -19.36
CA ALA A 72 -24.71 12.81 -19.17
C ALA A 72 -24.75 13.22 -17.68
N LYS A 73 -25.10 12.30 -16.77
CA LYS A 73 -25.05 12.54 -15.33
C LYS A 73 -23.63 12.76 -14.82
N ALA A 74 -22.65 12.01 -15.33
CA ALA A 74 -21.25 12.14 -14.95
C ALA A 74 -20.68 13.52 -15.31
N PHE A 75 -20.98 14.04 -16.51
CA PHE A 75 -20.59 15.40 -16.90
C PHE A 75 -21.23 16.49 -16.04
N GLN A 76 -22.39 16.21 -15.44
CA GLN A 76 -23.06 17.10 -14.49
C GLN A 76 -22.59 16.90 -13.04
N GLY A 77 -21.65 15.98 -12.78
CA GLY A 77 -21.20 15.64 -11.43
C GLY A 77 -22.21 14.85 -10.59
N LEU A 78 -23.27 14.32 -11.22
CA LEU A 78 -24.37 13.61 -10.55
C LEU A 78 -24.21 12.08 -10.56
N TYR A 79 -23.18 11.56 -11.21
CA TYR A 79 -22.89 10.12 -11.22
C TYR A 79 -21.95 9.75 -10.06
N ASN A 80 -22.34 8.75 -9.27
CA ASN A 80 -21.59 8.31 -8.10
C ASN A 80 -20.53 7.27 -8.48
N PHE A 81 -19.31 7.73 -8.78
CA PHE A 81 -18.15 6.88 -9.05
C PHE A 81 -17.62 6.10 -7.82
N ASP A 82 -18.09 6.44 -6.62
CA ASP A 82 -17.71 5.75 -5.38
C ASP A 82 -18.70 4.62 -5.04
N HIS A 83 -19.70 4.38 -5.91
CA HIS A 83 -20.62 3.26 -5.78
C HIS A 83 -19.99 1.99 -6.38
N PRO A 84 -20.18 0.80 -5.76
CA PRO A 84 -19.69 -0.47 -6.28
C PRO A 84 -20.05 -0.71 -7.76
N ASP A 85 -21.28 -0.39 -8.16
CA ASP A 85 -21.77 -0.55 -9.54
C ASP A 85 -21.05 0.33 -10.57
N ALA A 86 -20.20 1.28 -10.15
CA ALA A 86 -19.34 2.02 -11.07
C ALA A 86 -18.15 1.19 -11.56
N PHE A 87 -17.82 0.09 -10.87
CA PHE A 87 -16.69 -0.78 -11.20
C PHE A 87 -17.13 -2.04 -11.93
N ASP A 88 -16.28 -2.50 -12.86
CA ASP A 88 -16.41 -3.80 -13.50
C ASP A 88 -15.79 -4.89 -12.60
N GLU A 89 -16.60 -5.45 -11.69
CA GLU A 89 -16.17 -6.51 -10.77
C GLU A 89 -15.62 -7.74 -11.52
N GLN A 90 -16.22 -8.09 -12.66
CA GLN A 90 -15.84 -9.26 -13.43
C GLN A 90 -14.46 -9.06 -14.04
N LEU A 91 -14.21 -7.92 -14.69
CA LEU A 91 -12.90 -7.59 -15.24
C LEU A 91 -11.83 -7.53 -14.16
N MET A 92 -12.14 -6.93 -12.99
CA MET A 92 -11.23 -6.93 -11.83
C MET A 92 -10.85 -8.35 -11.41
N TYR A 93 -11.85 -9.22 -11.23
CA TYR A 93 -11.65 -10.59 -10.76
C TYR A 93 -10.83 -11.42 -11.76
N GLU A 94 -11.19 -11.37 -13.05
CA GLU A 94 -10.49 -12.08 -14.11
C GLU A 94 -9.04 -11.63 -14.26
N THR A 95 -8.81 -10.32 -14.18
CA THR A 95 -7.46 -9.74 -14.25
C THR A 95 -6.59 -10.21 -13.08
N LEU A 96 -7.10 -10.14 -11.85
CA LEU A 96 -6.36 -10.59 -10.67
C LEU A 96 -6.07 -12.10 -10.71
N GLN A 97 -7.02 -12.90 -11.19
CA GLN A 97 -6.81 -14.34 -11.41
C GLN A 97 -5.72 -14.61 -12.46
N ALA A 98 -5.72 -13.87 -13.58
CA ALA A 98 -4.71 -14.01 -14.62
C ALA A 98 -3.32 -13.60 -14.12
N VAL A 99 -3.23 -12.48 -13.38
CA VAL A 99 -2.00 -12.04 -12.72
C VAL A 99 -1.48 -13.10 -11.76
N LEU A 100 -2.34 -13.67 -10.90
CA LEU A 100 -1.96 -14.74 -9.97
C LEU A 100 -1.50 -16.04 -10.66
N LYS A 101 -1.84 -16.23 -11.94
CA LYS A 101 -1.35 -17.35 -12.77
C LYS A 101 -0.03 -17.03 -13.48
N GLY A 102 0.52 -15.83 -13.30
CA GLY A 102 1.73 -15.39 -13.98
C GLY A 102 1.51 -15.01 -15.44
N ASN A 103 0.27 -14.64 -15.82
CA ASN A 103 -0.02 -14.20 -17.18
C ASN A 103 0.24 -12.69 -17.35
N LYS A 104 0.73 -12.29 -18.52
CA LYS A 104 0.69 -10.90 -18.97
C LYS A 104 -0.78 -10.49 -19.14
N VAL A 105 -1.17 -9.33 -18.59
CA VAL A 105 -2.51 -8.76 -18.74
C VAL A 105 -2.46 -7.35 -19.30
N GLU A 106 -3.49 -6.98 -20.05
CA GLU A 106 -3.67 -5.64 -20.62
C GLU A 106 -5.05 -5.13 -20.21
N ILE A 107 -5.09 -3.96 -19.57
CA ILE A 107 -6.31 -3.34 -19.06
C ILE A 107 -6.50 -2.02 -19.81
N PRO A 108 -7.70 -1.70 -20.35
CA PRO A 108 -7.95 -0.39 -20.92
C PRO A 108 -7.66 0.72 -19.91
N SER A 109 -7.10 1.84 -20.37
CA SER A 109 -6.95 2.99 -19.47
C SER A 109 -8.29 3.69 -19.27
N TYR A 110 -8.47 4.37 -18.14
CA TYR A 110 -9.66 5.17 -17.87
C TYR A 110 -9.32 6.66 -17.93
N ASP A 111 -10.05 7.42 -18.73
CA ASP A 111 -9.92 8.88 -18.81
C ASP A 111 -11.00 9.56 -17.95
N TYR A 112 -10.56 10.21 -16.87
CA TYR A 112 -11.42 10.93 -15.93
C TYR A 112 -12.05 12.20 -16.51
N ARG A 113 -11.49 12.77 -17.58
CA ARG A 113 -12.02 14.00 -18.21
C ARG A 113 -13.21 13.67 -19.09
N THR A 114 -13.12 12.57 -19.84
CA THR A 114 -14.17 12.09 -20.73
C THR A 114 -15.11 11.07 -20.08
N ASN A 115 -14.75 10.55 -18.89
CA ASN A 115 -15.46 9.50 -18.17
C ASN A 115 -15.68 8.24 -19.02
N SER A 116 -14.66 7.81 -19.76
CA SER A 116 -14.72 6.66 -20.67
C SER A 116 -13.44 5.84 -20.69
N LEU A 117 -13.55 4.61 -21.21
CA LEU A 117 -12.42 3.74 -21.45
C LEU A 117 -11.65 4.14 -22.71
N ASP A 118 -10.33 4.08 -22.64
CA ASP A 118 -9.39 4.20 -23.74
C ASP A 118 -8.82 2.82 -24.07
N TYR A 119 -9.21 2.29 -25.23
CA TYR A 119 -8.79 0.97 -25.70
C TYR A 119 -7.48 0.99 -26.50
N GLU A 120 -7.02 2.18 -26.91
CA GLU A 120 -5.76 2.37 -27.64
C GLU A 120 -4.59 2.41 -26.64
N ASN A 121 -4.76 3.15 -25.53
CA ASN A 121 -3.76 3.25 -24.48
C ASN A 121 -4.07 2.24 -23.36
N LYS A 122 -3.44 1.06 -23.38
CA LYS A 122 -3.65 0.03 -22.36
C LYS A 122 -2.57 0.01 -21.29
N LEU A 123 -2.98 -0.15 -20.04
CA LEU A 123 -2.08 -0.51 -18.95
C LEU A 123 -1.68 -1.97 -19.10
N THR A 124 -0.39 -2.21 -19.39
CA THR A 124 0.17 -3.56 -19.48
C THR A 124 0.83 -3.95 -18.17
N ILE A 125 0.45 -5.11 -17.64
CA ILE A 125 1.06 -5.70 -16.43
C ILE A 125 1.77 -6.98 -16.84
N TYR A 126 3.08 -7.00 -16.62
CA TYR A 126 3.91 -8.19 -16.79
C TYR A 126 3.87 -9.05 -15.53
N PRO A 127 4.21 -10.35 -15.63
CA PRO A 127 4.32 -11.23 -14.47
C PRO A 127 5.29 -10.63 -13.43
N ALA A 128 4.87 -10.61 -12.16
CA ALA A 128 5.61 -9.99 -11.06
C ALA A 128 5.54 -10.87 -9.81
N ASP A 129 6.52 -10.76 -8.92
CA ASP A 129 6.54 -11.50 -7.65
C ASP A 129 5.51 -10.97 -6.64
N VAL A 130 5.28 -9.66 -6.62
CA VAL A 130 4.36 -8.98 -5.69
C VAL A 130 3.49 -7.98 -6.42
N VAL A 131 2.21 -7.94 -6.07
CA VAL A 131 1.22 -7.07 -6.72
C VAL A 131 0.50 -6.26 -5.64
N LEU A 132 0.62 -4.94 -5.72
CA LEU A 132 -0.12 -3.99 -4.88
C LEU A 132 -1.40 -3.57 -5.63
N PHE A 133 -2.56 -4.02 -5.19
CA PHE A 133 -3.85 -3.62 -5.75
C PHE A 133 -4.51 -2.57 -4.86
N GLU A 134 -4.58 -1.32 -5.30
CA GLU A 134 -5.01 -0.19 -4.48
C GLU A 134 -6.33 0.43 -4.96
N GLY A 135 -7.19 0.86 -4.03
CA GLY A 135 -8.48 1.44 -4.40
C GLY A 135 -9.40 1.72 -3.22
N ILE A 136 -10.53 2.39 -3.47
CA ILE A 136 -11.48 2.78 -2.42
C ILE A 136 -12.38 1.62 -1.96
N LEU A 137 -12.64 0.65 -2.84
CA LEU A 137 -13.57 -0.46 -2.63
C LEU A 137 -12.91 -1.83 -2.83
N VAL A 138 -11.58 -1.93 -2.72
CA VAL A 138 -10.82 -3.17 -2.91
C VAL A 138 -11.35 -4.34 -2.06
N PHE A 139 -11.78 -4.07 -0.83
CA PHE A 139 -12.31 -5.10 0.08
C PHE A 139 -13.85 -5.20 0.09
N TYR A 140 -14.53 -4.49 -0.81
CA TYR A 140 -15.99 -4.51 -0.88
C TYR A 140 -16.50 -5.85 -1.41
N PHE A 141 -15.95 -6.31 -2.54
CA PHE A 141 -16.37 -7.54 -3.22
C PHE A 141 -15.74 -8.77 -2.58
N PRO A 142 -16.51 -9.71 -2.00
CA PRO A 142 -15.97 -10.88 -1.30
C PRO A 142 -15.02 -11.73 -2.17
N LYS A 143 -15.40 -12.01 -3.42
CA LYS A 143 -14.60 -12.83 -4.34
C LYS A 143 -13.21 -12.26 -4.60
N ILE A 144 -13.12 -10.94 -4.73
CA ILE A 144 -11.85 -10.23 -4.93
C ILE A 144 -11.08 -10.16 -3.62
N ARG A 145 -11.77 -9.86 -2.51
CA ARG A 145 -11.17 -9.79 -1.18
C ARG A 145 -10.45 -11.07 -0.81
N ASP A 146 -11.03 -12.22 -1.16
CA ASP A 146 -10.50 -13.53 -0.81
C ASP A 146 -9.23 -13.91 -1.60
N LEU A 147 -8.86 -13.12 -2.64
CA LEU A 147 -7.60 -13.29 -3.39
C LEU A 147 -6.39 -12.66 -2.70
N PHE A 148 -6.59 -11.68 -1.83
CA PHE A 148 -5.48 -10.98 -1.17
C PHE A 148 -4.85 -11.83 -0.07
N HIS A 149 -3.52 -11.99 -0.13
CA HIS A 149 -2.75 -12.63 0.92
C HIS A 149 -2.50 -11.67 2.11
N MET A 150 -2.52 -10.36 1.86
CA MET A 150 -2.42 -9.32 2.88
C MET A 150 -3.35 -8.14 2.54
N LYS A 151 -4.06 -7.62 3.55
CA LYS A 151 -5.07 -6.56 3.39
C LYS A 151 -4.69 -5.35 4.23
N LEU A 152 -4.19 -4.31 3.57
CA LEU A 152 -3.81 -3.04 4.17
C LEU A 152 -4.95 -2.04 4.07
N PHE A 153 -5.19 -1.26 5.12
CA PHE A 153 -6.10 -0.13 5.08
C PHE A 153 -5.41 1.15 5.52
N VAL A 154 -5.33 2.12 4.61
CA VAL A 154 -4.77 3.44 4.88
C VAL A 154 -5.83 4.32 5.51
N ASP A 155 -5.65 4.63 6.79
CA ASP A 155 -6.58 5.40 7.61
C ASP A 155 -6.09 6.83 7.79
N THR A 156 -6.97 7.77 7.48
CA THR A 156 -6.68 9.21 7.51
C THR A 156 -7.98 9.93 7.79
N ASP A 157 -7.89 10.99 8.60
CA ASP A 157 -9.04 11.74 9.05
C ASP A 157 -9.85 12.32 7.89
N SER A 158 -11.16 12.38 8.11
CA SER A 158 -12.17 12.73 7.11
C SER A 158 -11.97 14.09 6.47
N ASP A 159 -11.63 15.06 7.30
CA ASP A 159 -11.34 16.46 6.98
C ASP A 159 -10.04 16.59 6.16
N THR A 160 -8.99 15.90 6.58
CA THR A 160 -7.69 15.84 5.90
C THR A 160 -7.86 15.25 4.50
N ARG A 161 -8.65 14.17 4.39
CA ARG A 161 -8.98 13.58 3.08
C ARG A 161 -9.76 14.55 2.21
N LEU A 162 -10.75 15.25 2.78
CA LEU A 162 -11.53 16.22 2.02
C LEU A 162 -10.65 17.38 1.51
N ALA A 163 -9.80 17.94 2.38
CA ALA A 163 -8.86 19.01 2.02
C ALA A 163 -7.89 18.62 0.91
N ARG A 164 -7.55 17.32 0.79
CA ARG A 164 -6.74 16.78 -0.30
C ARG A 164 -7.57 16.46 -1.55
N ARG A 165 -8.82 16.01 -1.40
CA ARG A 165 -9.71 15.62 -2.51
C ARG A 165 -10.12 16.83 -3.35
N VAL A 166 -10.53 17.93 -2.70
CA VAL A 166 -11.03 19.14 -3.37
C VAL A 166 -10.05 19.67 -4.44
N PRO A 167 -8.79 20.01 -4.10
CA PRO A 167 -7.87 20.56 -5.09
C PRO A 167 -7.51 19.53 -6.19
N ARG A 168 -7.41 18.24 -5.85
CA ARG A 168 -7.09 17.19 -6.83
C ARG A 168 -8.21 17.02 -7.86
N ASP A 169 -9.45 16.87 -7.40
CA ASP A 169 -10.58 16.59 -8.29
C ASP A 169 -10.93 17.82 -9.15
N ILE A 170 -10.71 19.04 -8.65
CA ILE A 170 -10.86 20.28 -9.44
C ILE A 170 -9.73 20.41 -10.47
N ASN A 171 -8.47 20.36 -10.04
CA ASN A 171 -7.33 20.70 -10.90
C ASN A 171 -6.94 19.57 -11.88
N GLU A 172 -7.03 18.32 -11.45
CA GLU A 172 -6.56 17.17 -12.24
C GLU A 172 -7.69 16.47 -13.00
N ARG A 173 -8.92 16.51 -12.46
CA ARG A 173 -10.08 15.79 -13.01
C ARG A 173 -11.16 16.72 -13.57
N GLY A 174 -11.04 18.05 -13.42
CA GLY A 174 -11.97 19.03 -13.97
C GLY A 174 -13.38 18.98 -13.36
N ARG A 175 -13.52 18.57 -12.09
CA ARG A 175 -14.81 18.48 -11.41
C ARG A 175 -15.19 19.79 -10.74
N ASP A 176 -16.50 20.02 -10.61
CA ASP A 176 -17.06 21.14 -9.85
C ASP A 176 -17.02 20.88 -8.33
N LEU A 177 -16.92 21.94 -7.53
CA LEU A 177 -16.80 21.86 -6.06
C LEU A 177 -18.00 21.15 -5.43
N ASP A 178 -19.23 21.45 -5.86
CA ASP A 178 -20.44 20.89 -5.25
C ASP A 178 -20.55 19.38 -5.51
N ALA A 179 -20.08 18.94 -6.67
CA ALA A 179 -19.99 17.52 -7.02
C ALA A 179 -18.99 16.77 -6.12
N VAL A 180 -17.89 17.40 -5.70
CA VAL A 180 -16.87 16.78 -4.83
C VAL A 180 -17.38 16.61 -3.40
N LEU A 181 -18.19 17.55 -2.90
CA LEU A 181 -18.70 17.56 -1.52
C LEU A 181 -19.82 16.53 -1.27
N THR A 182 -20.58 16.19 -2.31
CA THR A 182 -21.78 15.33 -2.20
C THR A 182 -21.45 13.84 -1.96
N GLN A 183 -20.18 13.44 -2.11
CA GLN A 183 -19.80 12.03 -2.20
C GLN A 183 -19.02 11.55 -0.96
N TYR A 184 -19.69 10.85 -0.04
CA TYR A 184 -19.04 10.26 1.14
C TYR A 184 -19.61 8.88 1.46
N MET A 185 -18.80 7.83 1.33
CA MET A 185 -19.18 6.44 1.60
C MET A 185 -18.62 5.91 2.92
N THR A 186 -19.32 4.93 3.50
CA THR A 186 -19.00 4.26 4.77
C THR A 186 -17.94 3.16 4.56
N PHE A 187 -16.94 3.09 5.43
CA PHE A 187 -15.66 2.43 5.14
C PHE A 187 -15.62 0.90 5.32
N THR A 188 -14.87 0.24 4.42
CA THR A 188 -14.53 -1.20 4.39
C THR A 188 -13.44 -1.64 5.39
N LYS A 189 -13.16 -0.80 6.40
CA LYS A 189 -12.03 -0.94 7.35
C LYS A 189 -12.00 -2.28 8.11
N LYS A 190 -13.15 -2.90 8.33
CA LYS A 190 -13.31 -4.16 9.10
C LYS A 190 -12.61 -5.39 8.51
N PHE A 191 -12.22 -5.34 7.24
CA PHE A 191 -11.58 -6.45 6.54
C PHE A 191 -10.05 -6.30 6.43
N ALA A 192 -9.47 -5.28 7.06
CA ALA A 192 -8.04 -5.06 7.02
C ALA A 192 -7.32 -5.95 8.03
N ASP A 193 -6.19 -6.53 7.62
CA ASP A 193 -5.26 -7.22 8.51
C ASP A 193 -4.38 -6.18 9.24
N VAL A 194 -4.02 -5.09 8.55
CA VAL A 194 -3.18 -4.01 9.07
C VAL A 194 -3.76 -2.65 8.70
N ILE A 195 -3.82 -1.75 9.69
CA ILE A 195 -4.24 -0.36 9.50
C ILE A 195 -3.01 0.55 9.53
N ILE A 196 -2.84 1.38 8.51
CA ILE A 196 -1.76 2.36 8.37
C ILE A 196 -2.32 3.75 8.66
N PRO A 197 -2.16 4.29 9.88
CA PRO A 197 -2.56 5.67 10.17
C PRO A 197 -1.62 6.66 9.48
N ARG A 198 -2.09 7.89 9.25
CA ARG A 198 -1.33 9.01 8.62
C ARG A 198 -0.82 8.74 7.19
N GLY A 199 -1.27 7.65 6.57
CA GLY A 199 -0.92 7.29 5.19
C GLY A 199 0.57 7.39 4.89
N ALA A 200 0.93 8.18 3.88
CA ALA A 200 2.30 8.29 3.39
C ALA A 200 3.28 8.90 4.41
N ASP A 201 2.81 9.60 5.43
CA ASP A 201 3.66 10.24 6.43
C ASP A 201 4.13 9.25 7.51
N ASN A 202 3.56 8.05 7.53
CA ASN A 202 3.94 6.99 8.44
C ASN A 202 5.06 6.12 7.86
N THR A 203 6.28 6.66 7.89
CA THR A 203 7.47 5.98 7.37
C THR A 203 7.71 4.64 8.05
N VAL A 204 7.51 4.55 9.37
CA VAL A 204 7.69 3.29 10.12
C VAL A 204 6.80 2.17 9.58
N ALA A 205 5.53 2.45 9.29
CA ALA A 205 4.64 1.46 8.71
C ALA A 205 5.06 1.07 7.28
N ILE A 206 5.52 2.04 6.48
CA ILE A 206 6.01 1.80 5.12
C ILE A 206 7.26 0.91 5.17
N ASP A 207 8.23 1.23 6.02
CA ASP A 207 9.47 0.48 6.20
C ASP A 207 9.19 -0.99 6.57
N LEU A 208 8.20 -1.25 7.44
CA LEU A 208 7.78 -2.60 7.80
C LEU A 208 7.21 -3.38 6.60
N ILE A 209 6.38 -2.74 5.78
CA ILE A 209 5.83 -3.35 4.57
C ILE A 209 6.93 -3.58 3.52
N VAL A 210 7.82 -2.61 3.33
CA VAL A 210 8.97 -2.71 2.43
C VAL A 210 9.88 -3.85 2.85
N HIS A 211 10.19 -3.98 4.13
CA HIS A 211 10.98 -5.09 4.65
C HIS A 211 10.30 -6.44 4.41
N HIS A 212 8.99 -6.53 4.69
CA HIS A 212 8.22 -7.76 4.45
C HIS A 212 8.22 -8.16 2.96
N ILE A 213 8.01 -7.19 2.05
CA ILE A 213 8.07 -7.44 0.61
C ILE A 213 9.49 -7.84 0.20
N GLY A 214 10.52 -7.18 0.73
CA GLY A 214 11.92 -7.54 0.47
C GLY A 214 12.24 -9.00 0.83
N GLU A 215 11.69 -9.51 1.93
CA GLU A 215 11.83 -10.92 2.30
C GLU A 215 11.09 -11.88 1.32
N ILE A 216 9.95 -11.47 0.75
CA ILE A 216 9.24 -12.24 -0.29
C ILE A 216 10.03 -12.29 -1.61
N LEU A 217 10.78 -11.22 -1.91
CA LEU A 217 11.62 -11.12 -3.10
C LEU A 217 12.93 -11.89 -2.97
N ARG A 218 13.38 -12.24 -1.76
CA ARG A 218 14.64 -12.96 -1.56
C ARG A 218 14.60 -14.36 -2.20
N PRO A 219 15.67 -14.76 -2.92
CA PRO A 219 15.82 -16.12 -3.42
C PRO A 219 15.81 -17.13 -2.26
N GLY A 220 14.90 -18.10 -2.29
CA GLY A 220 14.73 -19.10 -1.23
C GLY A 220 13.80 -18.69 -0.06
N GLY A 221 13.14 -17.53 -0.15
CA GLY A 221 12.10 -17.12 0.79
C GLY A 221 10.90 -18.06 0.77
N CYS A 222 10.36 -18.37 1.95
CA CYS A 222 9.25 -19.28 2.14
C CYS A 222 7.98 -18.70 1.52
N SER A 223 7.46 -19.33 0.45
CA SER A 223 6.07 -19.16 0.03
C SER A 223 5.17 -19.59 1.17
N ALA A 224 4.72 -18.63 1.98
CA ALA A 224 3.82 -18.86 3.11
C ALA A 224 2.42 -19.25 2.62
N ASN A 225 2.30 -20.47 2.10
CA ASN A 225 1.03 -21.18 2.05
C ASN A 225 0.78 -21.75 3.45
N ASN A 226 0.26 -20.94 4.37
CA ASN A 226 -0.37 -21.50 5.57
C ASN A 226 -1.49 -20.58 6.09
N THR A 227 -2.70 -20.76 5.55
CA THR A 227 -3.93 -20.43 6.26
C THR A 227 -4.14 -21.49 7.35
N GLY A 228 -3.32 -21.42 8.40
CA GLY A 228 -3.46 -22.22 9.61
C GLY A 228 -4.36 -21.50 10.59
N ALA A 229 -5.57 -22.04 10.79
CA ALA A 229 -6.46 -21.64 11.86
C ALA A 229 -5.72 -21.65 13.21
N PHE A 230 -5.76 -20.52 13.92
CA PHE A 230 -5.37 -20.46 15.33
C PHE A 230 -6.38 -21.28 16.14
N SER A 231 -6.08 -22.56 16.36
CA SER A 231 -6.67 -23.34 17.43
C SER A 231 -5.66 -23.34 18.58
N ALA A 232 -5.97 -22.58 19.62
CA ALA A 232 -5.21 -22.58 20.86
C ALA A 232 -5.32 -23.98 21.49
N ASN A 233 -4.21 -24.71 21.52
CA ASN A 233 -4.08 -25.85 22.41
C ASN A 233 -2.75 -25.73 23.17
N HIS A 234 -2.87 -25.35 24.43
CA HIS A 234 -1.81 -25.51 25.42
C HIS A 234 -1.41 -26.99 25.46
N ASN A 235 -0.13 -27.29 25.24
CA ASN A 235 0.57 -28.34 25.96
C ASN A 235 2.09 -28.14 25.87
N ASN A 236 2.71 -28.17 27.04
CA ASN A 236 4.15 -28.09 27.28
C ASN A 236 4.93 -29.15 26.52
N ALA A 237 6.00 -28.75 25.84
CA ALA A 237 7.17 -29.59 25.62
C ALA A 237 8.41 -28.69 25.54
N ALA A 238 9.35 -28.93 26.46
CA ALA A 238 10.62 -28.24 26.56
C ALA A 238 11.52 -28.59 25.36
N THR A 239 12.04 -27.56 24.70
CA THR A 239 13.13 -27.71 23.74
C THR A 239 14.29 -26.82 24.17
N THR A 240 15.42 -27.48 24.42
CA THR A 240 16.68 -26.97 24.92
C THR A 240 17.27 -25.91 24.00
N CYS A 241 17.44 -24.67 24.48
CA CYS A 241 18.24 -23.65 23.81
C CYS A 241 19.71 -23.78 24.23
N THR A 242 20.59 -24.06 23.28
CA THR A 242 22.05 -23.94 23.45
C THR A 242 22.43 -22.45 23.44
N THR A 243 22.82 -21.93 24.60
CA THR A 243 23.38 -20.59 24.75
C THR A 243 24.86 -20.58 24.37
N THR A 244 25.23 -19.83 23.34
CA THR A 244 26.63 -19.50 23.05
C THR A 244 27.06 -18.32 23.93
N THR A 245 27.86 -18.61 24.94
CA THR A 245 28.49 -17.62 25.83
C THR A 245 29.58 -16.85 25.09
N ILE A 246 29.47 -15.51 25.02
CA ILE A 246 30.56 -14.63 24.59
C ILE A 246 31.36 -14.26 25.85
N THR A 247 32.56 -14.81 25.98
CA THR A 247 33.50 -14.49 27.07
C THR A 247 34.22 -13.17 26.74
N THR A 248 34.02 -12.16 27.57
CA THR A 248 34.74 -10.89 27.54
C THR A 248 36.10 -11.03 28.23
N SER A 249 37.20 -10.71 27.54
CA SER A 249 38.52 -10.54 28.14
C SER A 249 38.76 -9.06 28.48
N ILE A 250 38.87 -8.77 29.77
CA ILE A 250 39.20 -7.46 30.34
C ILE A 250 40.73 -7.35 30.40
N THR A 251 41.30 -6.42 29.65
CA THR A 251 42.72 -6.02 29.81
C THR A 251 42.78 -4.79 30.70
N THR A 252 43.53 -4.91 31.79
CA THR A 252 43.73 -3.86 32.80
C THR A 252 44.90 -2.97 32.38
N THR A 253 44.70 -1.65 32.29
CA THR A 253 45.80 -0.69 32.25
C THR A 253 45.52 0.47 33.20
N THR A 254 46.35 0.56 34.23
CA THR A 254 46.39 1.59 35.28
C THR A 254 47.01 2.88 34.75
N THR A 255 46.40 4.06 34.92
CA THR A 255 47.15 5.33 35.04
C THR A 255 46.36 6.39 35.81
N THR A 256 47.14 7.17 36.55
CA THR A 256 46.91 8.01 37.73
C THR A 256 46.12 9.31 37.52
N THR A 257 45.46 9.71 38.61
CA THR A 257 44.73 10.95 38.94
C THR A 257 45.44 12.27 38.62
N THR A 258 44.69 13.30 38.19
CA THR A 258 44.91 14.69 38.62
C THR A 258 43.58 15.44 38.69
N THR A 259 43.32 16.05 39.84
CA THR A 259 42.11 16.80 40.21
C THR A 259 42.28 18.28 39.90
N THR A 260 41.28 18.92 39.29
CA THR A 260 41.11 20.38 39.41
C THR A 260 39.63 20.72 39.56
N THR A 261 39.33 21.41 40.66
CA THR A 261 38.00 21.84 41.12
C THR A 261 37.69 23.24 40.60
N THR A 262 36.48 23.47 40.09
CA THR A 262 35.90 24.82 40.02
C THR A 262 34.38 24.77 40.18
N THR A 263 33.94 25.29 41.32
CA THR A 263 32.58 25.69 41.69
C THR A 263 32.11 26.90 40.88
N THR A 264 30.82 26.96 40.50
CA THR A 264 29.90 28.10 40.78
C THR A 264 28.47 27.92 40.22
N THR A 265 27.52 27.84 41.17
CA THR A 265 26.22 28.55 41.31
C THR A 265 25.26 28.77 40.13
N SER A 266 24.03 28.27 40.33
CA SER A 266 22.76 28.64 39.70
C SER A 266 22.29 30.07 40.04
N PRO A 267 21.33 30.64 39.28
CA PRO A 267 20.12 31.14 39.96
C PRO A 267 18.80 30.90 39.21
N SER A 268 17.73 30.87 40.01
CA SER A 268 16.32 30.72 39.64
C SER A 268 15.62 32.07 39.43
N ALA A 269 14.64 32.05 38.53
CA ALA A 269 13.40 32.84 38.41
C ALA A 269 13.33 34.32 38.82
N LYS A 270 12.84 35.17 37.89
CA LYS A 270 11.90 36.27 38.20
C LYS A 270 10.87 36.49 37.08
N THR A 271 9.62 36.50 37.52
CA THR A 271 8.43 37.13 36.93
C THR A 271 8.65 38.59 36.53
N ASN A 272 7.91 39.09 35.52
CA ASN A 272 7.34 40.44 35.54
C ASN A 272 6.19 40.58 34.53
N ASN A 273 5.21 41.39 34.95
CA ASN A 273 3.88 41.61 34.42
C ASN A 273 3.78 43.12 34.12
N THR A 274 3.45 43.58 32.89
CA THR A 274 2.92 44.95 32.65
C THR A 274 2.26 45.14 31.26
N THR A 275 0.93 45.23 31.26
CA THR A 275 0.01 46.28 30.74
C THR A 275 0.18 47.02 29.37
N SER A 276 -0.99 47.17 28.69
CA SER A 276 -1.42 48.19 27.69
C SER A 276 -0.92 48.03 26.23
N ALA A 277 -1.70 48.27 25.16
CA ALA A 277 -2.85 49.15 24.97
C ALA A 277 -3.79 48.71 23.80
N MET A 278 -5.03 49.21 23.85
CA MET A 278 -6.03 49.32 22.77
C MET A 278 -5.49 49.98 21.50
N ILE A 279 -5.94 49.56 20.30
CA ILE A 279 -6.38 50.44 19.18
C ILE A 279 -7.52 49.75 18.40
N ARG A 280 -8.49 50.59 18.00
CA ARG A 280 -9.78 50.40 17.31
C ARG A 280 -9.64 50.36 15.77
N GLU A 281 -10.67 49.81 15.12
CA GLU A 281 -11.27 50.17 13.81
C GLU A 281 -10.39 50.34 12.56
N HIS A 282 -10.60 49.49 11.55
CA HIS A 282 -11.47 49.77 10.40
C HIS A 282 -11.86 48.49 9.64
#